data_AF-F9EH84-F1
#
_entry.id   AF-F9EH84-F1
#
_cell.length_a   1.000
_cell.length_b   1.000
_cell.length_c   1.000
_cell.angle_alpha   90.00
_cell.angle_beta   90.00
_cell.angle_gamma   90.00
#
_symmetry.space_group_name_H-M   'P 1'
#
loop_
_entity.id
_entity.type
_entity.pdbx_description
1 polymer ?
#
loop_
_entity_poly.entity_id
_entity_poly.type
_entity_poly.pdbx_seq_one_letter_code
_entity_poly.pdbx_strand_id
1 'polypeptide(L)'
;MLLGPTGAGKSTVLGRLALNDIDAGRGVLLIDPKTDLVNDLLARIPEQRTGDVVVIDPTSPTPIGLNPLATSPRSREQVPEMIADTVLATFKNLFADAWGVRTEEILTASLLTLARTPGATLVDLPLLLTNPAFRCRIIANAPDPLGTGQFWSKYQSLSEAQRLQWIAPVLNKLQPFLIRPHLRATLGQTNPSFDLADLLTKRRIVLVSLNKGILGSESARLLGSLIVGQLWPLILSRAALPPERRHIISVFINEVQDYLALPTDLADALTQSRSLGVAFHLAHQYRAQLPSRLKAAIDTNAHNKIIFGSSAADAFEIARLAPELEAIDFQLLPRYSIYARTIHHGHTNPWCQARTLPMSPATGDPASLRAASAARYGQDARQVEEQLLKRLGLASTPATTTDTTVPTGTNDSAPAIRTTASSNTTGSVTIGRRPKTKRGTESR
;
A
#
# COMPACT_ATOMS: atom_id res chain seq x y z
N MET A 1 -5.91 -15.47 10.48
CA MET A 1 -6.66 -14.96 9.31
C MET A 1 -8.07 -14.57 9.74
N LEU A 2 -8.57 -13.46 9.19
CA LEU A 2 -9.90 -12.92 9.45
C LEU A 2 -10.70 -12.89 8.13
N LEU A 3 -11.88 -13.52 8.10
CA LEU A 3 -12.78 -13.54 6.94
C LEU A 3 -14.11 -12.88 7.26
N GLY A 4 -14.62 -12.06 6.35
CA GLY A 4 -16.00 -11.58 6.42
C GLY A 4 -16.24 -10.31 5.62
N PRO A 5 -17.50 -9.93 5.36
CA PRO A 5 -17.84 -8.81 4.51
C PRO A 5 -17.43 -7.46 5.13
N THR A 6 -17.55 -6.40 4.34
CA THR A 6 -17.38 -5.02 4.83
C THR A 6 -18.36 -4.74 5.98
N GLY A 7 -17.88 -4.07 7.03
CA GLY A 7 -18.72 -3.71 8.19
C GLY A 7 -18.90 -4.82 9.25
N ALA A 8 -18.37 -6.03 9.03
CA ALA A 8 -18.52 -7.16 9.96
C ALA A 8 -17.81 -6.97 11.32
N GLY A 9 -16.78 -6.11 11.39
CA GLY A 9 -15.95 -5.88 12.59
C GLY A 9 -14.50 -6.32 12.48
N LYS A 10 -14.03 -6.72 11.28
CA LYS A 10 -12.64 -7.17 11.04
C LYS A 10 -11.59 -6.17 11.51
N SER A 11 -11.72 -4.90 11.10
CA SER A 11 -10.78 -3.83 11.45
C SER A 11 -10.70 -3.62 12.96
N THR A 12 -11.82 -3.71 13.68
CA THR A 12 -11.84 -3.64 15.16
C THR A 12 -11.04 -4.78 15.78
N VAL A 13 -11.21 -6.02 15.30
CA VAL A 13 -10.42 -7.16 15.82
C VAL A 13 -8.94 -6.99 15.49
N LEU A 14 -8.58 -6.60 14.26
CA LEU A 14 -7.19 -6.30 13.90
C LEU A 14 -6.60 -5.22 14.79
N GLY A 15 -7.33 -4.13 15.01
CA GLY A 15 -6.90 -3.01 15.86
C GLY A 15 -6.64 -3.47 17.30
N ARG A 16 -7.54 -4.27 17.88
CA ARG A 16 -7.32 -4.83 19.22
C ARG A 16 -6.12 -5.76 19.30
N LEU A 17 -5.94 -6.64 18.31
CA LEU A 17 -4.77 -7.53 18.26
C LEU A 17 -3.47 -6.72 18.13
N ALA A 18 -3.46 -5.68 17.29
CA ALA A 18 -2.31 -4.80 17.14
C ALA A 18 -2.00 -4.01 18.43
N LEU A 19 -3.02 -3.48 19.13
CA LEU A 19 -2.83 -2.82 20.43
C LEU A 19 -2.24 -3.79 21.46
N ASN A 20 -2.77 -5.01 21.55
CA ASN A 20 -2.22 -6.02 22.47
C ASN A 20 -0.73 -6.32 22.18
N ASP A 21 -0.33 -6.33 20.90
CA ASP A 21 1.07 -6.54 20.53
C ASP A 21 1.95 -5.32 20.82
N ILE A 22 1.40 -4.10 20.65
CA ILE A 22 2.05 -2.85 21.04
C ILE A 22 2.27 -2.81 22.56
N ASP A 23 1.25 -3.16 23.35
CA ASP A 23 1.31 -3.22 24.82
C ASP A 23 2.34 -4.27 25.28
N ALA A 24 2.43 -5.40 24.57
CA ALA A 24 3.42 -6.44 24.81
C ALA A 24 4.85 -6.07 24.37
N GLY A 25 5.09 -4.84 23.90
CA GLY A 25 6.43 -4.39 23.50
C GLY A 25 6.92 -4.98 22.17
N ARG A 26 6.03 -5.53 21.35
CA ARG A 26 6.37 -6.06 20.01
C ARG A 26 6.45 -4.93 18.99
N GLY A 27 7.17 -5.19 17.90
CA GLY A 27 7.11 -4.35 16.71
C GLY A 27 5.89 -4.72 15.87
N VAL A 28 5.28 -3.71 15.26
CA VAL A 28 4.00 -3.85 14.55
C VAL A 28 4.11 -3.14 13.22
N LEU A 29 3.74 -3.83 12.14
CA LEU A 29 3.44 -3.23 10.86
C LEU A 29 1.95 -3.37 10.61
N LEU A 30 1.24 -2.27 10.40
CA LEU A 30 -0.13 -2.27 9.91
C LEU A 30 -0.18 -1.63 8.53
N ILE A 31 -0.79 -2.32 7.56
CA ILE A 31 -1.14 -1.78 6.26
C ILE A 31 -2.66 -1.73 6.14
N ASP A 32 -3.19 -0.52 5.96
CA ASP A 32 -4.61 -0.27 5.77
C ASP A 32 -4.86 0.44 4.43
N PRO A 33 -5.72 -0.07 3.53
CA PRO A 33 -6.15 0.65 2.31
C PRO A 33 -7.03 1.86 2.61
N LYS A 34 -7.37 2.06 3.88
CA LYS A 34 -8.11 3.18 4.43
C LYS A 34 -7.22 3.91 5.42
N THR A 35 -7.80 4.88 6.13
CA THR A 35 -7.10 5.65 7.16
C THR A 35 -7.72 5.43 8.55
N ASP A 36 -8.92 4.85 8.60
CA ASP A 36 -9.70 4.72 9.84
C ASP A 36 -8.99 3.84 10.87
N LEU A 37 -8.47 2.68 10.47
CA LEU A 37 -7.81 1.76 11.40
C LEU A 37 -6.49 2.33 11.92
N VAL A 38 -5.76 3.06 11.07
CA VAL A 38 -4.53 3.78 11.46
C VAL A 38 -4.86 4.86 12.49
N ASN A 39 -5.87 5.69 12.24
CA ASN A 39 -6.31 6.72 13.19
C ASN A 39 -6.79 6.11 14.51
N ASP A 40 -7.54 5.01 14.43
CA ASP A 40 -8.02 4.30 15.61
C ASP A 40 -6.89 3.76 16.47
N LEU A 41 -5.82 3.22 15.86
CA LEU A 41 -4.63 2.80 16.59
C LEU A 41 -3.91 4.00 17.19
N LEU A 42 -3.64 5.05 16.41
CA LEU A 42 -2.95 6.24 16.90
C LEU A 42 -3.65 6.86 18.12
N ALA A 43 -4.98 6.84 18.17
CA ALA A 43 -5.75 7.33 19.31
C ALA A 43 -5.53 6.53 20.62
N ARG A 44 -4.89 5.36 20.54
CA ARG A 44 -4.87 4.33 21.60
C ARG A 44 -3.48 3.74 21.84
N ILE A 45 -2.44 4.24 21.17
CA ILE A 45 -1.07 3.81 21.44
C ILE A 45 -0.68 4.27 22.85
N PRO A 46 -0.12 3.40 23.71
CA PRO A 46 0.35 3.77 25.04
C PRO A 46 1.40 4.87 24.99
N GLU A 47 1.36 5.77 25.97
CA GLU A 47 2.26 6.92 26.06
C GLU A 47 3.74 6.51 25.95
N GLN A 48 4.13 5.40 26.60
CA GLN A 48 5.51 4.90 26.60
C GLN A 48 5.99 4.44 25.21
N ARG A 49 5.08 4.14 24.27
CA ARG A 49 5.39 3.64 22.92
C ARG A 49 5.22 4.72 21.83
N THR A 50 4.79 5.93 22.18
CA THR A 50 4.61 7.04 21.22
C THR A 50 5.90 7.41 20.47
N GLY A 51 7.05 7.20 21.12
CA GLY A 51 8.40 7.34 20.55
C GLY A 51 8.73 6.37 19.42
N ASP A 52 8.01 5.25 19.33
CA ASP A 52 8.24 4.18 18.35
C ASP A 52 7.37 4.27 17.10
N VAL A 53 6.46 5.24 17.07
CA VAL A 53 5.46 5.37 16.02
C VAL A 53 6.05 6.01 14.77
N VAL A 54 5.77 5.36 13.64
CA VAL A 54 6.11 5.77 12.28
C VAL A 54 4.85 5.69 11.44
N VAL A 55 4.35 6.82 10.95
CA VAL A 55 3.14 6.90 10.12
C VAL A 55 3.53 7.19 8.67
N ILE A 56 3.39 6.18 7.82
CA ILE A 56 3.61 6.31 6.38
C ILE A 56 2.27 6.68 5.75
N ASP A 57 2.16 7.96 5.39
CA ASP A 57 1.00 8.51 4.71
C ASP A 57 1.49 9.37 3.53
N PRO A 58 1.40 8.86 2.29
CA PRO A 58 1.85 9.61 1.12
C PRO A 58 1.08 10.92 0.93
N THR A 59 -0.15 11.03 1.45
CA THR A 59 -0.98 12.23 1.31
C THR A 59 -0.60 13.34 2.29
N SER A 60 0.31 13.05 3.24
CA SER A 60 0.89 14.04 4.14
C SER A 60 1.65 15.13 3.36
N PRO A 61 1.60 16.40 3.78
CA PRO A 61 2.47 17.44 3.23
C PRO A 61 3.95 17.19 3.54
N THR A 62 4.24 16.42 4.59
CA THR A 62 5.57 16.00 5.01
C THR A 62 5.64 14.47 5.03
N PRO A 63 5.62 13.79 3.86
CA PRO A 63 5.57 12.34 3.82
C PRO A 63 6.90 11.73 4.29
N ILE A 64 6.82 10.56 4.91
CA ILE A 64 7.99 9.74 5.23
C ILE A 64 8.44 9.06 3.94
N GLY A 65 9.72 9.23 3.59
CA GLY A 65 10.28 8.64 2.39
C GLY A 65 10.38 7.12 2.45
N LEU A 66 10.11 6.50 1.30
CA LEU A 66 10.30 5.08 1.04
C LEU A 66 11.02 4.94 -0.29
N ASN A 67 12.35 5.00 -0.28
CA ASN A 67 13.12 4.72 -1.49
C ASN A 67 13.40 3.21 -1.58
N PRO A 68 12.70 2.46 -2.44
CA PRO A 68 12.89 1.03 -2.55
C PRO A 68 14.21 0.64 -3.23
N LEU A 69 14.95 1.61 -3.78
CA LEU A 69 16.29 1.41 -4.32
C LEU A 69 17.40 1.76 -3.32
N ALA A 70 17.06 2.32 -2.16
CA ALA A 70 18.05 2.66 -1.15
C ALA A 70 18.58 1.39 -0.47
N THR A 71 19.91 1.28 -0.39
CA THR A 71 20.55 0.26 0.45
C THR A 71 20.41 0.66 1.92
N SER A 72 19.87 -0.23 2.75
CA SER A 72 19.85 0.02 4.20
C SER A 72 21.27 -0.06 4.77
N PRO A 73 21.78 0.99 5.45
CA PRO A 73 23.06 0.92 6.16
C PRO A 73 23.08 -0.15 7.25
N ARG A 74 21.89 -0.60 7.69
CA ARG A 74 21.70 -1.59 8.77
C ARG A 74 21.60 -3.01 8.26
N SER A 75 21.48 -3.22 6.95
CA SER A 75 21.41 -4.53 6.31
C SER A 75 22.60 -4.73 5.38
N ARG A 76 23.74 -5.18 5.96
CA ARG A 76 24.97 -5.45 5.20
C ARG A 76 24.81 -6.52 4.10
N GLU A 77 23.75 -7.32 4.18
CA GLU A 77 23.42 -8.38 3.21
C GLU A 77 22.63 -7.86 1.99
N GLN A 78 22.10 -6.63 2.03
CA GLN A 78 21.40 -6.06 0.89
C GLN A 78 22.40 -5.60 -0.17
N VAL A 79 22.47 -6.35 -1.26
CA VAL A 79 23.23 -5.98 -2.45
C VAL A 79 22.31 -5.34 -3.50
N PRO A 80 22.80 -4.43 -4.35
CA PRO A 80 22.00 -3.74 -5.36
C PRO A 80 21.19 -4.67 -6.28
N GLU A 81 21.72 -5.85 -6.61
CA GLU A 81 21.07 -6.87 -7.42
C GLU A 81 19.77 -7.35 -6.77
N MET A 82 19.84 -7.72 -5.48
CA MET A 82 18.67 -8.17 -4.71
C MET A 82 17.61 -7.07 -4.61
N ILE A 83 18.04 -5.82 -4.43
CA ILE A 83 17.14 -4.66 -4.36
C ILE A 83 16.42 -4.47 -5.70
N ALA A 84 17.17 -4.47 -6.81
CA ALA A 84 16.61 -4.34 -8.15
C ALA A 84 15.65 -5.48 -8.48
N ASP A 85 16.01 -6.73 -8.16
CA ASP A 85 15.16 -7.91 -8.38
C ASP A 85 13.87 -7.85 -7.55
N THR A 86 13.95 -7.36 -6.31
CA THR A 86 12.78 -7.15 -5.44
C THR A 86 11.81 -6.14 -6.06
N VAL A 87 12.31 -5.00 -6.55
CA VAL A 87 11.45 -4.02 -7.23
C VAL A 87 10.90 -4.57 -8.55
N LEU A 88 11.74 -5.23 -9.35
CA LEU A 88 11.35 -5.82 -10.63
C LEU A 88 10.24 -6.85 -10.45
N ALA A 89 10.38 -7.77 -9.50
CA ALA A 89 9.39 -8.79 -9.20
C ALA A 89 8.09 -8.17 -8.69
N THR A 90 8.17 -7.08 -7.90
CA THR A 90 6.99 -6.30 -7.50
C THR A 90 6.25 -5.75 -8.73
N PHE A 91 6.97 -5.13 -9.66
CA PHE A 91 6.39 -4.58 -10.89
C PHE A 91 5.82 -5.67 -11.80
N LYS A 92 6.54 -6.79 -11.94
CA LYS A 92 6.08 -7.95 -12.73
C LYS A 92 4.75 -8.49 -12.22
N ASN A 93 4.59 -8.60 -10.91
CA ASN A 93 3.34 -9.09 -10.31
C ASN A 93 2.23 -8.03 -10.29
N LEU A 94 2.58 -6.74 -10.24
CA LEU A 94 1.61 -5.66 -10.33
C LEU A 94 1.01 -5.55 -11.74
N PHE A 95 1.84 -5.71 -12.77
CA PHE A 95 1.48 -5.53 -14.18
C PHE A 95 1.45 -6.84 -14.96
N ALA A 96 1.13 -7.95 -14.30
CA ALA A 96 1.21 -9.30 -14.87
C ALA A 96 0.44 -9.45 -16.19
N ASP A 97 -0.73 -8.81 -16.30
CA ASP A 97 -1.60 -8.87 -17.49
C ASP A 97 -1.00 -8.18 -18.73
N ALA A 98 0.01 -7.30 -18.54
CA ALA A 98 0.61 -6.50 -19.59
C ALA A 98 2.15 -6.50 -19.51
N TRP A 99 2.74 -7.63 -19.14
CA TRP A 99 4.19 -7.81 -19.02
C TRP A 99 4.78 -8.53 -20.23
N GLY A 100 5.78 -7.93 -20.88
CA GLY A 100 6.43 -8.51 -22.06
C GLY A 100 7.94 -8.60 -21.90
N VAL A 101 8.59 -9.46 -22.69
CA VAL A 101 10.04 -9.72 -22.66
C VAL A 101 10.86 -8.42 -22.72
N ARG A 102 10.43 -7.46 -23.55
CA ARG A 102 11.11 -6.16 -23.68
C ARG A 102 10.95 -5.28 -22.43
N THR A 103 9.78 -5.30 -21.79
CA THR A 103 9.56 -4.59 -20.52
C THR A 103 10.47 -5.18 -19.44
N GLU A 104 10.60 -6.51 -19.40
CA GLU A 104 11.50 -7.21 -18.47
C GLU A 104 12.97 -6.85 -18.70
N GLU A 105 13.47 -6.93 -19.94
CA GLU A 105 14.86 -6.56 -20.29
C GLU A 105 15.18 -5.12 -19.88
N ILE A 106 14.31 -4.15 -20.23
CA ILE A 106 14.52 -2.74 -19.93
C ILE A 106 14.49 -2.46 -18.43
N LEU A 107 13.49 -2.99 -17.72
CA LEU A 107 13.37 -2.75 -16.27
C LEU A 107 14.49 -3.44 -15.49
N THR A 108 14.92 -4.63 -15.89
CA THR A 108 16.04 -5.34 -15.25
C THR A 108 17.30 -4.48 -15.30
N ALA A 109 17.71 -4.06 -16.51
CA ALA A 109 18.90 -3.24 -16.68
C ALA A 109 18.77 -1.88 -15.99
N SER A 110 17.62 -1.23 -16.10
CA SER A 110 17.41 0.11 -15.54
C SER A 110 17.38 0.11 -14.02
N LEU A 111 16.63 -0.82 -13.40
CA LEU A 111 16.55 -0.93 -11.95
C LEU A 111 17.89 -1.33 -11.35
N LEU A 112 18.64 -2.24 -12.00
CA LEU A 112 19.98 -2.60 -11.54
C LEU A 112 20.97 -1.43 -11.63
N THR A 113 20.95 -0.69 -12.73
CA THR A 113 21.77 0.53 -12.88
C THR A 113 21.43 1.57 -11.81
N LEU A 114 20.14 1.79 -11.52
CA LEU A 114 19.73 2.73 -10.47
C LEU A 114 20.08 2.22 -9.08
N ALA A 115 19.86 0.94 -8.76
CA ALA A 115 20.20 0.37 -7.45
C ALA A 115 21.70 0.44 -7.15
N ARG A 116 22.56 0.37 -8.17
CA ARG A 116 24.01 0.57 -8.04
C ARG A 116 24.44 2.03 -7.97
N THR A 117 23.55 2.97 -8.27
CA THR A 117 23.84 4.40 -8.29
C THR A 117 23.48 5.03 -6.94
N PRO A 118 24.45 5.54 -6.16
CA PRO A 118 24.16 6.16 -4.88
C PRO A 118 23.15 7.30 -4.99
N GLY A 119 22.11 7.23 -4.16
CA GLY A 119 21.07 8.25 -4.06
C GLY A 119 20.07 8.30 -5.23
N ALA A 120 20.11 7.31 -6.13
CA ALA A 120 19.07 7.13 -7.13
C ALA A 120 17.74 6.68 -6.50
N THR A 121 16.65 6.97 -7.22
CA THR A 121 15.28 6.68 -6.79
C THR A 121 14.46 6.16 -7.97
N LEU A 122 13.27 5.61 -7.72
CA LEU A 122 12.39 5.19 -8.82
C LEU A 122 11.93 6.35 -9.72
N VAL A 123 11.99 7.59 -9.22
CA VAL A 123 11.64 8.78 -10.01
C VAL A 123 12.65 9.05 -11.13
N ASP A 124 13.85 8.48 -11.06
CA ASP A 124 14.89 8.65 -12.09
C ASP A 124 14.65 7.80 -13.33
N LEU A 125 13.83 6.76 -13.20
CA LEU A 125 13.66 5.74 -14.21
C LEU A 125 13.20 6.30 -15.57
N PRO A 126 12.24 7.25 -15.68
CA PRO A 126 11.89 7.83 -16.96
C PRO A 126 13.03 8.59 -17.61
N LEU A 127 13.77 9.41 -16.85
CA LEU A 127 14.86 10.22 -17.40
C LEU A 127 16.08 9.39 -17.77
N LEU A 128 16.33 8.29 -17.06
CA LEU A 128 17.32 7.30 -17.46
C LEU A 128 17.03 6.74 -18.86
N LEU A 129 15.74 6.54 -19.17
CA LEU A 129 15.29 6.03 -20.46
C LEU A 129 15.23 7.12 -21.53
N THR A 130 14.72 8.31 -21.22
CA THR A 130 14.42 9.35 -22.22
C THR A 130 15.55 10.35 -22.45
N ASN A 131 16.37 10.68 -21.44
CA ASN A 131 17.38 11.73 -21.52
C ASN A 131 18.79 11.14 -21.69
N PRO A 132 19.44 11.33 -22.86
CA PRO A 132 20.78 10.79 -23.11
C PRO A 132 21.86 11.33 -22.17
N ALA A 133 21.83 12.62 -21.85
CA ALA A 133 22.85 13.24 -20.99
C ALA A 133 22.76 12.74 -19.55
N PHE A 134 21.54 12.62 -19.02
CA PHE A 134 21.30 12.03 -17.70
C PHE A 134 21.73 10.56 -17.67
N ARG A 135 21.34 9.78 -18.68
CA ARG A 135 21.73 8.37 -18.81
C ARG A 135 23.25 8.18 -18.81
N CYS A 136 23.99 8.94 -19.61
CA CYS A 136 25.45 8.85 -19.66
C CYS A 136 26.09 9.11 -18.28
N ARG A 137 25.57 10.10 -17.55
CA ARG A 137 26.03 10.42 -16.18
C ARG A 137 25.79 9.27 -15.20
N ILE A 138 24.59 8.67 -15.23
CA ILE A 138 24.22 7.57 -14.34
C ILE A 138 25.05 6.31 -14.65
N ILE A 139 25.18 5.93 -15.93
CA ILE A 139 25.97 4.76 -16.34
C ILE A 139 27.45 4.92 -15.94
N ALA A 140 28.01 6.13 -16.07
CA ALA A 140 29.39 6.40 -15.68
C ALA A 140 29.64 6.23 -14.18
N ASN A 141 28.64 6.47 -13.33
CA ASN A 141 28.73 6.30 -11.88
C ASN A 141 28.60 4.85 -11.42
N ALA A 142 28.06 3.96 -12.25
CA ALA A 142 27.86 2.54 -11.95
C ALA A 142 28.31 1.65 -13.13
N PRO A 143 29.60 1.67 -13.49
CA PRO A 143 30.10 0.95 -14.66
C PRO A 143 30.01 -0.56 -14.45
N ASP A 144 29.39 -1.24 -15.40
CA ASP A 144 29.32 -2.70 -15.44
C ASP A 144 29.38 -3.18 -16.90
N PRO A 145 30.60 -3.27 -17.48
CA PRO A 145 30.77 -3.60 -18.89
C PRO A 145 30.23 -4.97 -19.30
N LEU A 146 30.20 -5.94 -18.37
CA LEU A 146 29.77 -7.31 -18.64
C LEU A 146 28.26 -7.51 -18.43
N GLY A 147 27.63 -6.82 -17.46
CA GLY A 147 26.19 -6.88 -17.23
C GLY A 147 25.43 -5.76 -17.95
N THR A 148 25.13 -4.66 -17.26
CA THR A 148 24.25 -3.59 -17.81
C THR A 148 24.84 -2.86 -19.01
N GLY A 149 26.17 -2.85 -19.18
CA GLY A 149 26.88 -2.19 -20.27
C GLY A 149 26.49 -2.72 -21.65
N GLN A 150 26.29 -4.03 -21.80
CA GLN A 150 25.86 -4.62 -23.07
C GLN A 150 24.46 -4.14 -23.47
N PHE A 151 23.53 -4.12 -22.51
CA PHE A 151 22.19 -3.59 -22.71
C PHE A 151 22.24 -2.11 -23.10
N TRP A 152 23.00 -1.29 -22.38
CA TRP A 152 23.09 0.14 -22.67
C TRP A 152 23.75 0.44 -24.01
N SER A 153 24.77 -0.34 -24.42
CA SER A 153 25.38 -0.24 -25.75
C SER A 153 24.34 -0.55 -26.85
N LYS A 154 23.59 -1.64 -26.71
CA LYS A 154 22.49 -2.02 -27.62
C LYS A 154 21.41 -0.94 -27.65
N TYR A 155 21.04 -0.40 -26.50
CA TYR A 155 20.03 0.65 -26.39
C TYR A 155 20.48 1.94 -27.08
N GLN A 156 21.76 2.31 -26.95
CA GLN A 156 22.33 3.51 -27.57
C GLN A 156 22.49 3.38 -29.09
N SER A 157 22.66 2.17 -29.63
CA SER A 157 22.72 1.95 -31.07
C SER A 157 21.36 2.05 -31.78
N LEU A 158 20.25 2.09 -31.04
CA LEU A 158 18.91 2.22 -31.60
C LEU A 158 18.64 3.65 -32.08
N SER A 159 17.88 3.77 -33.17
CA SER A 159 17.33 5.07 -33.60
C SER A 159 16.40 5.64 -32.53
N GLU A 160 16.16 6.95 -32.56
CA GLU A 160 15.27 7.60 -31.60
C GLU A 160 13.84 7.02 -31.64
N ALA A 161 13.31 6.77 -32.85
CA ALA A 161 12.01 6.15 -33.03
C ALA A 161 11.96 4.73 -32.42
N GLN A 162 13.00 3.92 -32.63
CA GLN A 162 13.11 2.59 -32.02
C GLN A 162 13.18 2.68 -30.49
N ARG A 163 13.98 3.61 -29.94
CA ARG A 163 14.08 3.82 -28.49
C ARG A 163 12.73 4.19 -27.87
N LEU A 164 12.00 5.12 -28.47
CA LEU A 164 10.67 5.52 -28.00
C LEU A 164 9.69 4.34 -28.03
N GLN A 165 9.69 3.55 -29.10
CA GLN A 165 8.86 2.34 -29.21
C GLN A 165 9.22 1.30 -28.13
N TRP A 166 10.51 1.16 -27.81
CA TRP A 166 10.99 0.22 -26.80
C TRP A 166 10.56 0.59 -25.39
N ILE A 167 10.68 1.87 -25.04
CA ILE A 167 10.43 2.34 -23.66
C ILE A 167 8.96 2.68 -23.41
N ALA A 168 8.14 2.91 -24.44
CA ALA A 168 6.73 3.29 -24.26
C ALA A 168 5.95 2.34 -23.32
N PRO A 169 6.02 1.00 -23.43
CA PRO A 169 5.34 0.10 -22.50
C PRO A 169 5.82 0.21 -21.05
N VAL A 170 7.09 0.57 -20.85
CA VAL A 170 7.67 0.81 -19.52
C VAL A 170 7.15 2.13 -18.98
N LEU A 171 7.29 3.23 -19.73
CA LEU A 171 6.82 4.56 -19.31
C LEU A 171 5.33 4.58 -18.99
N ASN A 172 4.49 3.88 -19.76
CA ASN A 172 3.06 3.76 -19.50
C ASN A 172 2.75 3.10 -18.13
N LYS A 173 3.58 2.15 -17.68
CA LYS A 173 3.45 1.55 -16.35
C LYS A 173 3.94 2.49 -15.24
N LEU A 174 4.91 3.36 -15.55
CA LEU A 174 5.45 4.32 -14.60
C LEU A 174 4.56 5.55 -14.37
N GLN A 175 3.83 5.95 -15.42
CA GLN A 175 3.07 7.18 -15.46
C GLN A 175 2.02 7.31 -14.34
N PRO A 176 1.19 6.29 -14.02
CA PRO A 176 0.14 6.40 -13.01
C PRO A 176 0.65 6.84 -11.63
N PHE A 177 1.91 6.51 -11.32
CA PHE A 177 2.52 6.86 -10.05
C PHE A 177 3.44 8.08 -10.13
N LEU A 178 4.23 8.24 -11.20
CA LEU A 178 5.15 9.38 -11.29
C LEU A 178 4.46 10.70 -11.58
N ILE A 179 3.25 10.72 -12.13
CA ILE A 179 2.53 11.98 -12.37
C ILE A 179 2.04 12.65 -11.07
N ARG A 180 1.90 11.88 -9.99
CA ARG A 180 1.34 12.32 -8.71
C ARG A 180 2.44 12.89 -7.79
N PRO A 181 2.42 14.19 -7.43
CA PRO A 181 3.46 14.80 -6.61
C PRO A 181 3.67 14.11 -5.26
N HIS A 182 2.59 13.68 -4.60
CA HIS A 182 2.67 12.99 -3.30
C HIS A 182 3.41 11.64 -3.36
N LEU A 183 3.26 10.90 -4.46
CA LEU A 183 4.01 9.65 -4.68
C LEU A 183 5.46 9.93 -5.03
N ARG A 184 5.75 10.95 -5.84
CA ARG A 184 7.12 11.41 -6.08
C ARG A 184 7.79 11.84 -4.78
N ALA A 185 7.09 12.59 -3.93
CA ALA A 185 7.60 13.03 -2.64
C ALA A 185 7.84 11.88 -1.65
N THR A 186 7.15 10.74 -1.81
CA THR A 186 7.35 9.55 -0.97
C THR A 186 8.45 8.65 -1.52
N LEU A 187 8.41 8.32 -2.82
CA LEU A 187 9.32 7.37 -3.48
C LEU A 187 10.63 8.00 -3.99
N GLY A 188 10.66 9.32 -4.11
CA GLY A 188 11.76 10.11 -4.67
C GLY A 188 12.67 10.74 -3.63
N GLN A 189 12.52 10.42 -2.34
CA GLN A 189 13.47 10.86 -1.33
C GLN A 189 14.77 10.09 -1.47
N THR A 190 15.85 10.76 -1.87
CA THR A 190 17.17 10.14 -2.03
C THR A 190 17.67 9.48 -0.75
N ASN A 191 17.55 10.19 0.39
CA ASN A 191 17.96 9.71 1.71
C ASN A 191 16.76 9.79 2.66
N PRO A 192 15.88 8.76 2.69
CA PRO A 192 14.77 8.73 3.63
C PRO A 192 15.28 8.67 5.07
N SER A 193 14.67 9.45 5.96
CA SER A 193 15.05 9.49 7.39
C SER A 193 14.64 8.23 8.17
N PHE A 194 13.69 7.47 7.62
CA PHE A 194 13.23 6.20 8.17
C PHE A 194 13.74 5.04 7.33
N ASP A 195 14.16 3.98 8.02
CA ASP A 195 14.62 2.72 7.43
C ASP A 195 13.67 1.61 7.86
N LEU A 196 13.09 0.88 6.91
CA LEU A 196 12.12 -0.18 7.20
C LEU A 196 12.73 -1.30 8.08
N ALA A 197 14.06 -1.49 8.05
CA ALA A 197 14.74 -2.42 8.94
C ALA A 197 14.58 -2.05 10.44
N ASP A 198 14.27 -0.79 10.77
CA ASP A 198 13.99 -0.37 12.14
C ASP A 198 12.73 -1.04 12.71
N LEU A 199 11.77 -1.46 11.87
CA LEU A 199 10.65 -2.30 12.30
C LEU A 199 11.14 -3.57 13.01
N LEU A 200 12.14 -4.24 12.42
CA LEU A 200 12.66 -5.51 12.88
C LEU A 200 13.82 -5.39 13.87
N THR A 201 14.51 -4.26 13.92
CA THR A 201 15.70 -4.08 14.79
C THR A 201 15.38 -3.27 16.04
N LYS A 202 14.48 -2.28 15.93
CA LYS A 202 14.09 -1.37 17.01
C LYS A 202 12.64 -1.56 17.46
N ARG A 203 11.95 -2.59 16.94
CA ARG A 203 10.56 -2.92 17.29
C ARG A 203 9.60 -1.74 17.09
N ARG A 204 9.79 -0.98 16.01
CA ARG A 204 8.96 0.18 15.68
C ARG A 204 7.50 -0.21 15.43
N ILE A 205 6.61 0.78 15.56
CA ILE A 205 5.19 0.68 15.23
C ILE A 205 5.00 1.44 13.91
N VAL A 206 5.00 0.70 12.81
CA VAL A 206 4.88 1.24 11.45
C VAL A 206 3.42 1.12 11.02
N LEU A 207 2.76 2.26 10.84
CA LEU A 207 1.38 2.35 10.40
C LEU A 207 1.33 2.95 9.00
N VAL A 208 0.85 2.19 8.03
CA VAL A 208 0.79 2.59 6.62
C VAL A 208 -0.66 2.90 6.26
N SER A 209 -0.94 4.18 6.01
CA SER A 209 -2.24 4.70 5.59
C SER A 209 -2.25 4.87 4.07
N LEU A 210 -2.90 3.95 3.37
CA LEU A 210 -2.96 3.93 1.90
C LEU A 210 -4.35 4.30 1.40
N ASN A 211 -4.85 5.48 1.79
CA ASN A 211 -6.20 5.94 1.44
C ASN A 211 -6.48 5.82 -0.07
N LYS A 212 -7.15 4.73 -0.45
CA LYS A 212 -7.44 4.42 -1.86
C LYS A 212 -8.32 5.46 -2.55
N GLY A 213 -9.17 6.14 -1.80
CA GLY A 213 -10.06 7.18 -2.34
C GLY A 213 -9.28 8.40 -2.83
N ILE A 214 -8.15 8.72 -2.18
CA ILE A 214 -7.30 9.87 -2.54
C ILE A 214 -6.16 9.43 -3.47
N LEU A 215 -5.48 8.34 -3.13
CA LEU A 215 -4.32 7.85 -3.88
C LEU A 215 -4.70 7.19 -5.22
N GLY A 216 -5.93 6.67 -5.32
CA GLY A 216 -6.29 5.73 -6.37
C GLY A 216 -5.87 4.30 -6.03
N SER A 217 -6.64 3.33 -6.54
CA SER A 217 -6.47 1.90 -6.24
C SER A 217 -5.09 1.37 -6.64
N GLU A 218 -4.62 1.72 -7.83
CA GLU A 218 -3.34 1.24 -8.38
C GLU A 218 -2.14 1.77 -7.60
N SER A 219 -2.14 3.06 -7.24
CA SER A 219 -1.06 3.68 -6.47
C SER A 219 -0.98 3.15 -5.04
N ALA A 220 -2.13 2.97 -4.38
CA ALA A 220 -2.19 2.34 -3.06
C ALA A 220 -1.68 0.89 -3.11
N ARG A 221 -2.09 0.12 -4.13
CA ARG A 221 -1.62 -1.25 -4.35
C ARG A 221 -0.11 -1.29 -4.54
N LEU A 222 0.44 -0.44 -5.41
CA LEU A 222 1.89 -0.33 -5.64
C LEU A 222 2.66 -0.06 -4.34
N LEU A 223 2.26 0.96 -3.58
CA LEU A 223 2.95 1.33 -2.35
C LEU A 223 2.91 0.21 -1.30
N GLY A 224 1.73 -0.39 -1.08
CA GLY A 224 1.61 -1.52 -0.16
C GLY A 224 2.47 -2.70 -0.60
N SER A 225 2.45 -3.02 -1.90
CA SER A 225 3.29 -4.05 -2.51
C SER A 225 4.79 -3.78 -2.36
N LEU A 226 5.26 -2.54 -2.55
CA LEU A 226 6.66 -2.17 -2.36
C LEU A 226 7.09 -2.27 -0.90
N ILE A 227 6.22 -1.91 0.06
CA ILE A 227 6.52 -2.02 1.50
C ILE A 227 6.64 -3.49 1.89
N VAL A 228 5.66 -4.32 1.52
CA VAL A 228 5.69 -5.76 1.83
C VAL A 228 6.83 -6.46 1.08
N GLY A 229 7.11 -6.05 -0.16
CA GLY A 229 8.21 -6.57 -0.96
C GLY A 229 9.57 -6.29 -0.35
N GLN A 230 9.82 -5.08 0.16
CA GLN A 230 11.04 -4.74 0.89
C GLN A 230 11.13 -5.42 2.26
N LEU A 231 9.99 -5.64 2.92
CA LEU A 231 9.95 -6.31 4.22
C LEU A 231 10.45 -7.76 4.13
N TRP A 232 10.16 -8.47 3.02
CA TRP A 232 10.44 -9.90 2.94
C TRP A 232 11.95 -10.25 3.00
N PRO A 233 12.84 -9.64 2.20
CA PRO A 233 14.29 -9.75 2.36
C PRO A 233 14.76 -9.49 3.80
N LEU A 234 14.20 -8.46 4.44
CA LEU A 234 14.55 -8.09 5.81
C LEU A 234 14.12 -9.19 6.80
N ILE A 235 12.98 -9.83 6.59
CA ILE A 235 12.53 -10.98 7.38
C ILE A 235 13.49 -12.16 7.19
N LEU A 236 13.87 -12.48 5.94
CA LEU A 236 14.78 -13.59 5.63
C LEU A 236 16.15 -13.42 6.28
N SER A 237 16.69 -12.19 6.33
CA SER A 237 17.99 -11.90 6.98
C SER A 237 18.02 -12.30 8.47
N ARG A 238 16.85 -12.42 9.11
CA ARG A 238 16.75 -12.88 10.52
C ARG A 238 17.12 -14.34 10.71
N ALA A 239 17.25 -15.12 9.63
CA ALA A 239 17.78 -16.48 9.69
C ALA A 239 19.20 -16.51 10.28
N ALA A 240 19.99 -15.45 10.08
CA ALA A 240 21.32 -15.30 10.66
C ALA A 240 21.31 -15.03 12.18
N LEU A 241 20.17 -14.64 12.76
CA LEU A 241 20.03 -14.43 14.20
C LEU A 241 19.76 -15.76 14.91
N PRO A 242 20.32 -16.01 16.11
CA PRO A 242 19.94 -17.17 16.91
C PRO A 242 18.47 -17.04 17.37
N PRO A 243 17.74 -18.16 17.55
CA PRO A 243 16.30 -18.15 17.86
C PRO A 243 15.90 -17.24 19.04
N GLU A 244 16.73 -17.15 20.07
CA GLU A 244 16.47 -16.39 21.30
C GLU A 244 16.49 -14.87 21.05
N ARG A 245 17.20 -14.42 20.01
CA ARG A 245 17.25 -13.01 19.60
C ARG A 245 16.15 -12.63 18.61
N ARG A 246 15.42 -13.61 18.08
CA ARG A 246 14.31 -13.40 17.15
C ARG A 246 13.04 -13.01 17.92
N HIS A 247 12.99 -11.74 18.33
CA HIS A 247 11.77 -11.18 18.92
C HIS A 247 10.61 -11.18 17.92
N ILE A 248 9.39 -11.31 18.43
CA ILE A 248 8.19 -11.40 17.60
C ILE A 248 7.83 -10.03 17.00
N ILE A 249 7.54 -10.03 15.71
CA ILE A 249 6.99 -8.88 14.96
C ILE A 249 5.65 -9.28 14.37
N SER A 250 4.65 -8.42 14.51
CA SER A 250 3.32 -8.67 13.97
C SER A 250 3.05 -7.82 12.74
N VAL A 251 2.67 -8.47 11.64
CA VAL A 251 2.36 -7.83 10.37
C VAL A 251 0.86 -7.97 10.13
N PHE A 252 0.13 -6.87 10.19
CA PHE A 252 -1.30 -6.77 9.97
C PHE A 252 -1.55 -6.19 8.58
N ILE A 253 -2.24 -6.95 7.74
CA ILE A 253 -2.62 -6.52 6.39
C ILE A 253 -4.13 -6.56 6.32
N ASN A 254 -4.75 -5.37 6.31
CA ASN A 254 -6.17 -5.25 6.05
C ASN A 254 -6.40 -5.33 4.53
N GLU A 255 -7.40 -6.09 4.10
CA GLU A 255 -7.69 -6.36 2.67
C GLU A 255 -6.47 -6.91 1.89
N VAL A 256 -5.93 -8.04 2.34
CA VAL A 256 -4.70 -8.63 1.77
C VAL A 256 -4.77 -8.87 0.26
N GLN A 257 -5.97 -9.09 -0.32
CA GLN A 257 -6.17 -9.26 -1.76
C GLN A 257 -5.67 -8.05 -2.58
N ASP A 258 -5.63 -6.87 -1.95
CA ASP A 258 -5.18 -5.65 -2.59
C ASP A 258 -3.66 -5.54 -2.68
N TYR A 259 -2.93 -6.39 -1.95
CA TYR A 259 -1.47 -6.29 -1.78
C TYR A 259 -0.75 -7.60 -2.14
N LEU A 260 -1.31 -8.35 -3.10
CA LEU A 260 -0.77 -9.65 -3.52
C LEU A 260 0.35 -9.54 -4.58
N ALA A 261 0.63 -8.35 -5.10
CA ALA A 261 1.73 -8.15 -6.05
C ALA A 261 3.06 -8.07 -5.29
N LEU A 262 3.55 -9.21 -4.81
CA LEU A 262 4.73 -9.32 -3.97
C LEU A 262 5.86 -10.08 -4.69
N PRO A 263 7.14 -9.73 -4.50
CA PRO A 263 8.27 -10.45 -5.08
C PRO A 263 8.28 -11.94 -4.77
N THR A 264 7.97 -12.27 -3.52
CA THR A 264 7.79 -13.64 -3.05
C THR A 264 6.32 -13.88 -2.80
N ASP A 265 5.84 -15.06 -3.21
CA ASP A 265 4.46 -15.48 -2.96
C ASP A 265 4.18 -15.43 -1.46
N LEU A 266 3.10 -14.76 -1.08
CA LEU A 266 2.66 -14.70 0.31
C LEU A 266 2.44 -16.10 0.90
N ALA A 267 2.11 -17.10 0.07
CA ALA A 267 2.03 -18.50 0.48
C ALA A 267 3.35 -19.04 1.06
N ASP A 268 4.46 -18.75 0.40
CA ASP A 268 5.79 -19.17 0.84
C ASP A 268 6.20 -18.37 2.06
N ALA A 269 5.87 -17.07 2.09
CA ALA A 269 6.11 -16.22 3.23
C ALA A 269 5.40 -16.70 4.51
N LEU A 270 4.14 -17.11 4.39
CA LEU A 270 3.37 -17.67 5.52
C LEU A 270 4.02 -18.95 6.07
N THR A 271 4.58 -19.79 5.21
CA THR A 271 5.20 -21.06 5.60
C THR A 271 6.51 -20.84 6.37
N GLN A 272 7.33 -19.86 5.97
CA GLN A 272 8.66 -19.62 6.55
C GLN A 272 8.66 -18.62 7.72
N SER A 273 7.70 -17.68 7.74
CA SER A 273 7.66 -16.56 8.69
C SER A 273 7.73 -16.94 10.18
N ARG A 274 7.15 -18.09 10.55
CA ARG A 274 7.10 -18.57 11.94
C ARG A 274 8.49 -18.76 12.54
N SER A 275 9.41 -19.43 11.84
CA SER A 275 10.77 -19.69 12.34
C SER A 275 11.61 -18.42 12.44
N LEU A 276 11.21 -17.37 11.73
CA LEU A 276 11.85 -16.06 11.69
C LEU A 276 11.24 -15.07 12.71
N GLY A 277 10.24 -15.50 13.49
CA GLY A 277 9.60 -14.68 14.52
C GLY A 277 8.66 -13.62 13.97
N VAL A 278 8.00 -13.89 12.84
CA VAL A 278 7.01 -12.98 12.25
C VAL A 278 5.62 -13.60 12.26
N ALA A 279 4.64 -12.84 12.74
CA ALA A 279 3.24 -13.24 12.82
C ALA A 279 2.39 -12.43 11.82
N PHE A 280 1.90 -13.09 10.77
CA PHE A 280 1.02 -12.48 9.78
C PHE A 280 -0.45 -12.55 10.20
N HIS A 281 -1.11 -11.40 10.18
CA HIS A 281 -2.53 -11.21 10.47
C HIS A 281 -3.20 -10.67 9.21
N LEU A 282 -3.76 -11.60 8.42
CA LEU A 282 -4.37 -11.30 7.13
C LEU A 282 -5.89 -11.18 7.29
N ALA A 283 -6.46 -10.06 6.85
CA ALA A 283 -7.90 -9.90 6.72
C ALA A 283 -8.30 -9.78 5.24
N HIS A 284 -9.41 -10.41 4.86
CA HIS A 284 -10.02 -10.24 3.53
C HIS A 284 -11.54 -10.41 3.59
N GLN A 285 -12.21 -9.96 2.53
CA GLN A 285 -13.66 -9.97 2.46
C GLN A 285 -14.23 -11.30 1.97
N TYR A 286 -13.71 -11.78 0.85
CA TYR A 286 -14.19 -12.97 0.18
C TYR A 286 -13.02 -13.91 -0.09
N ARG A 287 -13.23 -15.23 -0.02
CA ARG A 287 -12.19 -16.20 -0.38
C ARG A 287 -11.91 -16.17 -1.87
N ALA A 288 -12.93 -15.94 -2.71
CA ALA A 288 -12.80 -15.90 -4.17
C ALA A 288 -11.79 -14.86 -4.70
N GLN A 289 -11.49 -13.81 -3.93
CA GLN A 289 -10.52 -12.78 -4.30
C GLN A 289 -9.05 -13.24 -4.18
N LEU A 290 -8.81 -14.36 -3.49
CA LEU A 290 -7.46 -14.88 -3.29
C LEU A 290 -7.13 -15.95 -4.35
N PRO A 291 -5.89 -15.95 -4.90
CA PRO A 291 -5.41 -17.04 -5.75
C PRO A 291 -5.47 -18.39 -5.03
N SER A 292 -5.75 -19.47 -5.76
CA SER A 292 -5.93 -20.82 -5.18
C SER A 292 -4.74 -21.29 -4.34
N ARG A 293 -3.51 -21.01 -4.77
CA ARG A 293 -2.28 -21.34 -4.01
C ARG A 293 -2.24 -20.61 -2.67
N LEU A 294 -2.59 -19.32 -2.65
CA LEU A 294 -2.63 -18.54 -1.42
C LEU A 294 -3.74 -19.02 -0.48
N LYS A 295 -4.92 -19.39 -1.00
CA LYS A 295 -5.99 -19.99 -0.17
C LYS A 295 -5.49 -21.24 0.55
N ALA A 296 -4.88 -22.17 -0.20
CA ALA A 296 -4.34 -23.40 0.36
C ALA A 296 -3.25 -23.16 1.42
N ALA A 297 -2.38 -22.17 1.19
CA ALA A 297 -1.36 -21.78 2.15
C ALA A 297 -1.93 -21.14 3.40
N ILE A 298 -2.96 -20.29 3.27
CA ILE A 298 -3.69 -19.73 4.42
C ILE A 298 -4.39 -20.83 5.21
N ASP A 299 -5.08 -21.75 4.55
CA ASP A 299 -5.83 -22.81 5.22
C ASP A 299 -4.89 -23.71 6.03
N THR A 300 -3.70 -24.01 5.49
CA THR A 300 -2.65 -24.82 6.13
C THR A 300 -1.90 -24.07 7.23
N ASN A 301 -1.38 -22.87 6.96
CA ASN A 301 -0.43 -22.17 7.84
C ASN A 301 -1.10 -21.17 8.79
N ALA A 302 -2.25 -20.60 8.44
CA ALA A 302 -2.97 -19.68 9.33
C ALA A 302 -3.80 -20.47 10.35
N HIS A 303 -3.12 -20.94 11.40
CA HIS A 303 -3.77 -21.78 12.41
C HIS A 303 -4.88 -21.07 13.19
N ASN A 304 -4.71 -19.78 13.47
CA ASN A 304 -5.77 -18.96 14.05
C ASN A 304 -6.71 -18.47 12.94
N LYS A 305 -7.98 -18.87 13.00
CA LYS A 305 -9.03 -18.50 12.05
C LYS A 305 -10.16 -17.80 12.79
N ILE A 306 -10.55 -16.62 12.33
CA ILE A 306 -11.66 -15.83 12.85
C ILE A 306 -12.59 -15.54 11.69
N ILE A 307 -13.78 -16.15 11.71
CA ILE A 307 -14.74 -16.11 10.62
C ILE A 307 -15.98 -15.35 11.09
N PHE A 308 -16.26 -14.22 10.46
CA PHE A 308 -17.49 -13.46 10.64
C PHE A 308 -18.58 -14.00 9.71
N GLY A 309 -19.81 -13.50 9.87
CA GLY A 309 -20.92 -13.86 8.99
C GLY A 309 -20.58 -13.69 7.51
N SER A 310 -20.70 -14.74 6.70
CA SER A 310 -20.14 -14.79 5.34
C SER A 310 -21.18 -15.15 4.28
N SER A 311 -20.79 -15.02 3.00
CA SER A 311 -21.61 -15.47 1.86
C SER A 311 -21.81 -16.98 1.87
N ALA A 312 -22.82 -17.49 1.16
CA ALA A 312 -23.07 -18.93 1.04
C ALA A 312 -21.87 -19.69 0.46
N ALA A 313 -21.20 -19.13 -0.54
CA ALA A 313 -20.02 -19.73 -1.17
C ALA A 313 -18.84 -19.82 -0.19
N ASP A 314 -18.52 -18.73 0.51
CA ASP A 314 -17.44 -18.70 1.50
C ASP A 314 -17.75 -19.63 2.69
N ALA A 315 -19.00 -19.62 3.16
CA ALA A 315 -19.45 -20.46 4.26
C ALA A 315 -19.31 -21.95 3.94
N PHE A 316 -19.66 -22.35 2.71
CA PHE A 316 -19.50 -23.72 2.25
C PHE A 316 -18.03 -24.15 2.20
N GLU A 317 -17.11 -23.28 1.74
CA GLU A 317 -15.68 -23.58 1.77
C GLU A 317 -15.14 -23.70 3.21
N ILE A 318 -15.55 -22.80 4.11
CA ILE A 318 -15.08 -22.81 5.51
C ILE A 318 -15.64 -24.00 6.30
N ALA A 319 -16.89 -24.41 6.07
CA ALA A 319 -17.49 -25.57 6.75
C ALA A 319 -16.68 -26.87 6.51
N ARG A 320 -16.01 -27.01 5.36
CA ARG A 320 -15.09 -28.13 5.11
C ARG A 320 -13.89 -28.19 6.06
N LEU A 321 -13.54 -27.05 6.67
CA LEU A 321 -12.46 -26.92 7.67
C LEU A 321 -12.99 -27.00 9.12
N ALA A 322 -14.30 -27.11 9.29
CA ALA A 322 -15.02 -27.05 10.55
C ALA A 322 -16.04 -28.20 10.63
N PRO A 323 -15.62 -29.45 10.88
CA PRO A 323 -16.51 -30.62 10.84
C PRO A 323 -17.66 -30.57 11.85
N GLU A 324 -17.56 -29.72 12.86
CA GLU A 324 -18.58 -29.49 13.90
C GLU A 324 -19.61 -28.41 13.51
N LEU A 325 -19.43 -27.74 12.36
CA LEU A 325 -20.24 -26.62 11.91
C LEU A 325 -20.75 -26.81 10.48
N GLU A 326 -21.94 -26.31 10.22
CA GLU A 326 -22.54 -26.29 8.89
C GLU A 326 -22.34 -24.94 8.20
N ALA A 327 -22.48 -24.92 6.87
CA ALA A 327 -22.40 -23.67 6.11
C ALA A 327 -23.48 -22.65 6.54
N ILE A 328 -24.63 -23.09 7.05
CA ILE A 328 -25.68 -22.19 7.51
C ILE A 328 -25.28 -21.44 8.79
N ASP A 329 -24.47 -22.05 9.65
CA ASP A 329 -24.00 -21.43 10.90
C ASP A 329 -23.19 -20.16 10.62
N PHE A 330 -22.30 -20.22 9.62
CA PHE A 330 -21.52 -19.05 9.20
C PHE A 330 -22.37 -17.99 8.49
N GLN A 331 -23.47 -18.36 7.82
CA GLN A 331 -24.34 -17.40 7.14
C GLN A 331 -25.24 -16.63 8.11
N LEU A 332 -25.66 -17.28 9.20
CA LEU A 332 -26.58 -16.71 10.18
C LEU A 332 -25.88 -15.91 11.28
N LEU A 333 -24.53 -15.86 11.30
CA LEU A 333 -23.79 -15.08 12.27
C LEU A 333 -24.17 -13.59 12.20
N PRO A 334 -24.68 -12.99 13.29
CA PRO A 334 -25.01 -11.58 13.32
C PRO A 334 -23.72 -10.74 13.34
N ARG A 335 -23.88 -9.44 13.04
CA ARG A 335 -22.77 -8.48 13.06
C ARG A 335 -22.00 -8.55 14.38
N TYR A 336 -20.67 -8.49 14.30
CA TYR A 336 -19.74 -8.60 15.44
C TYR A 336 -19.67 -9.95 16.13
N SER A 337 -20.37 -10.97 15.62
CA SER A 337 -20.22 -12.35 16.07
C SER A 337 -19.31 -13.12 15.12
N ILE A 338 -18.57 -14.07 15.68
CA ILE A 338 -17.57 -14.85 14.97
C ILE A 338 -17.66 -16.31 15.37
N TYR A 339 -17.23 -17.18 14.46
CA TYR A 339 -16.66 -18.47 14.81
C TYR A 339 -15.14 -18.36 14.78
N ALA A 340 -14.50 -18.83 15.84
CA ALA A 340 -13.05 -18.79 15.97
C ALA A 340 -12.49 -20.18 16.25
N ARG A 341 -11.37 -20.47 15.59
CA ARG A 341 -10.50 -21.60 15.88
C ARG A 341 -9.12 -21.04 16.18
N THR A 342 -8.61 -21.32 17.38
CA THR A 342 -7.35 -20.74 17.87
C THR A 342 -6.39 -21.81 18.33
N ILE A 343 -5.09 -21.51 18.31
CA ILE A 343 -4.07 -22.29 18.99
C ILE A 343 -3.78 -21.64 20.34
N HIS A 344 -3.79 -22.47 21.38
CA HIS A 344 -3.40 -22.10 22.73
C HIS A 344 -2.42 -23.14 23.29
N HIS A 345 -1.25 -22.69 23.76
CA HIS A 345 -0.16 -23.57 24.23
C HIS A 345 0.19 -24.73 23.28
N GLY A 346 0.18 -24.49 21.96
CA GLY A 346 0.50 -25.52 20.96
C GLY A 346 -0.64 -26.48 20.62
N HIS A 347 -1.76 -26.41 21.34
CA HIS A 347 -2.95 -27.19 21.05
C HIS A 347 -3.96 -26.38 20.25
N THR A 348 -4.61 -27.04 19.29
CA THR A 348 -5.69 -26.42 18.52
C THR A 348 -7.00 -26.59 19.28
N ASN A 349 -7.64 -25.47 19.63
CA ASN A 349 -8.95 -25.47 20.25
C ASN A 349 -10.05 -25.85 19.23
N PRO A 350 -11.18 -26.44 19.68
CA PRO A 350 -12.36 -26.62 18.82
C PRO A 350 -12.89 -25.26 18.34
N TRP A 351 -13.76 -25.31 17.34
CA TRP A 351 -14.44 -24.10 16.90
C TRP A 351 -15.35 -23.58 18.01
N CYS A 352 -15.29 -22.28 18.28
CA CYS A 352 -16.14 -21.65 19.28
C CYS A 352 -16.83 -20.43 18.70
N GLN A 353 -18.09 -20.22 19.11
CA GLN A 353 -18.80 -18.99 18.83
C GLN A 353 -18.37 -17.93 19.85
N ALA A 354 -18.08 -16.71 19.37
CA ALA A 354 -17.73 -15.59 20.23
C ALA A 354 -18.27 -14.27 19.69
N ARG A 355 -18.31 -13.26 20.55
CA ARG A 355 -18.60 -11.87 20.17
C ARG A 355 -17.33 -11.05 20.26
N THR A 356 -17.08 -10.25 19.23
CA THR A 356 -15.94 -9.34 19.20
C THR A 356 -16.13 -8.19 20.19
N LEU A 357 -15.02 -7.78 20.79
CA LEU A 357 -14.99 -6.63 21.70
C LEU A 357 -14.83 -5.34 20.89
N PRO A 358 -15.46 -4.22 21.30
CA PRO A 358 -15.21 -2.91 20.71
C PRO A 358 -13.75 -2.48 20.94
N MET A 359 -13.25 -1.48 20.20
CA MET A 359 -11.98 -0.84 20.54
C MET A 359 -12.07 -0.26 21.96
N SER A 360 -10.96 -0.29 22.70
CA SER A 360 -10.87 0.44 23.97
C SER A 360 -11.14 1.93 23.76
N PRO A 361 -11.48 2.72 24.79
CA PRO A 361 -11.61 4.17 24.65
C PRO A 361 -10.34 4.80 24.08
N ALA A 362 -10.49 5.88 23.32
CA ALA A 362 -9.34 6.67 22.86
C ALA A 362 -8.66 7.34 24.06
N THR A 363 -7.33 7.29 24.09
CA THR A 363 -6.49 7.83 25.16
C THR A 363 -5.70 9.06 24.72
N GLY A 364 -5.62 9.35 23.41
CA GLY A 364 -4.91 10.50 22.88
C GLY A 364 -5.43 10.95 21.52
N ASP A 365 -4.89 12.07 21.04
CA ASP A 365 -5.20 12.63 19.73
C ASP A 365 -4.33 12.00 18.62
N PRO A 366 -4.93 11.34 17.60
CA PRO A 366 -4.22 10.81 16.46
C PRO A 366 -3.39 11.83 15.68
N ALA A 367 -3.85 13.09 15.60
CA ALA A 367 -3.18 14.12 14.82
C ALA A 367 -1.83 14.47 15.46
N SER A 368 -1.78 14.55 16.79
CA SER A 368 -0.55 14.79 17.55
C SER A 368 0.53 13.73 17.28
N LEU A 369 0.20 12.43 17.28
CA LEU A 369 1.17 11.38 16.98
C LEU A 369 1.59 11.35 15.50
N ARG A 370 0.65 11.62 14.59
CA ARG A 370 0.98 11.76 13.16
C ARG A 370 1.95 12.92 12.93
N ALA A 371 1.71 14.07 13.55
CA ALA A 371 2.60 15.23 13.49
C ALA A 371 3.98 14.94 14.10
N ALA A 372 4.03 14.26 15.26
CA ALA A 372 5.30 13.86 15.88
C ALA A 372 6.09 12.89 14.99
N SER A 373 5.43 11.92 14.37
CA SER A 373 6.06 11.02 13.40
C SER A 373 6.58 11.79 12.18
N ALA A 374 5.78 12.71 11.63
CA ALA A 374 6.16 13.52 10.49
C ALA A 374 7.36 14.44 10.80
N ALA A 375 7.41 15.04 11.98
CA ALA A 375 8.54 15.85 12.42
C ALA A 375 9.84 15.03 12.57
N ARG A 376 9.74 13.76 12.98
CA ARG A 376 10.91 12.87 13.16
C ARG A 376 11.44 12.30 11.85
N TYR A 377 10.55 11.95 10.92
CA TYR A 377 10.89 11.11 9.77
C TYR A 377 10.47 11.66 8.42
N GLY A 378 9.57 12.65 8.40
CA GLY A 378 9.05 13.25 7.18
C GLY A 378 9.99 14.29 6.59
N GLN A 379 9.79 14.55 5.30
CA GLN A 379 10.43 15.66 4.58
C GLN A 379 9.34 16.45 3.86
N ASP A 380 9.48 17.78 3.77
CA ASP A 380 8.50 18.61 3.08
C ASP A 380 8.40 18.22 1.60
N ALA A 381 7.18 17.90 1.14
CA ALA A 381 6.96 17.41 -0.21
C ALA A 381 7.39 18.39 -1.31
N ARG A 382 7.30 19.71 -1.05
CA ARG A 382 7.74 20.74 -2.01
C ARG A 382 9.26 20.77 -2.08
N GLN A 383 9.94 20.67 -0.93
CA GLN A 383 11.40 20.60 -0.89
C GLN A 383 11.91 19.34 -1.60
N VAL A 384 11.25 18.19 -1.42
CA VAL A 384 11.61 16.96 -2.14
C VAL A 384 11.45 17.15 -3.65
N GLU A 385 10.36 17.76 -4.12
CA GLU A 385 10.15 18.04 -5.54
C GLU A 385 11.22 19.00 -6.10
N GLU A 386 11.56 20.07 -5.38
CA GLU A 386 12.63 20.99 -5.79
C GLU A 386 14.01 20.31 -5.87
N GLN A 387 14.32 19.45 -4.90
CA GLN A 387 15.54 18.65 -4.91
C GLN A 387 15.56 17.67 -6.09
N LEU A 388 14.44 17.02 -6.38
CA LEU A 388 14.28 16.16 -7.55
C LEU A 388 14.50 16.93 -8.84
N LEU A 389 13.84 18.07 -9.04
CA LEU A 389 14.00 18.91 -10.23
C LEU A 389 15.47 19.34 -10.42
N LYS A 390 16.11 19.84 -9.36
CA LYS A 390 17.51 20.25 -9.38
C LYS A 390 18.44 19.09 -9.73
N ARG A 391 18.25 17.93 -9.11
CA ARG A 391 19.06 16.72 -9.36
C ARG A 391 18.90 16.19 -10.78
N LEU A 392 17.68 16.26 -11.30
CA LEU A 392 17.31 15.83 -12.64
C LEU A 392 17.67 16.86 -13.73
N GLY A 393 18.14 18.05 -13.34
CA GLY A 393 18.48 19.13 -14.27
C GLY A 393 17.26 19.74 -14.97
N LEU A 394 16.09 19.64 -14.33
CA LEU A 394 14.84 20.24 -14.79
C LEU A 394 14.65 21.61 -14.13
N ALA A 395 14.17 22.59 -14.89
CA ALA A 395 13.88 23.91 -14.35
C ALA A 395 12.63 23.87 -13.47
N SER A 396 12.72 24.42 -12.26
CA SER A 396 11.55 24.71 -11.42
C SER A 396 10.89 25.98 -11.94
N THR A 397 9.72 25.86 -12.56
CA THR A 397 8.89 27.05 -12.86
C THR A 397 8.42 27.63 -11.52
N PRO A 398 8.72 28.88 -11.17
CA PRO A 398 8.17 29.46 -9.95
C PRO A 398 6.65 29.52 -10.10
N ALA A 399 5.94 29.01 -9.08
CA ALA A 399 4.50 29.22 -8.98
C ALA A 399 4.27 30.72 -8.78
N THR A 400 3.78 31.40 -9.83
CA THR A 400 3.33 32.78 -9.72
C THR A 400 2.15 32.80 -8.76
N THR A 401 2.38 33.23 -7.52
CA THR A 401 1.33 33.71 -6.64
C THR A 401 0.73 34.95 -7.29
N THR A 402 -0.32 34.77 -8.08
CA THR A 402 -1.27 35.85 -8.39
C THR A 402 -2.05 36.13 -7.12
N ASP A 403 -1.46 36.99 -6.30
CA ASP A 403 -2.17 37.72 -5.26
C ASP A 403 -3.10 38.71 -5.98
N THR A 404 -4.31 38.26 -6.31
CA THR A 404 -5.32 39.13 -6.92
C THR A 404 -5.90 40.01 -5.82
N THR A 405 -5.17 41.07 -5.48
CA THR A 405 -5.74 42.23 -4.79
C THR A 405 -6.81 42.84 -5.71
N VAL A 406 -8.07 42.67 -5.36
CA VAL A 406 -9.21 43.36 -5.98
C VAL A 406 -9.09 44.86 -5.67
N PRO A 407 -8.94 45.75 -6.66
CA PRO A 407 -9.02 47.18 -6.40
C PRO A 407 -10.50 47.57 -6.30
N THR A 408 -10.87 48.13 -5.16
CA THR A 408 -12.14 48.81 -4.95
C THR A 408 -12.09 50.14 -5.69
N GLY A 409 -12.98 50.33 -6.67
CA GLY A 409 -13.08 51.56 -7.46
C GLY A 409 -14.52 51.83 -7.86
N THR A 410 -15.12 52.81 -7.19
CA THR A 410 -16.41 53.45 -7.47
C THR A 410 -16.36 54.30 -8.76
N ASN A 411 -17.33 54.17 -9.66
CA ASN A 411 -18.25 55.28 -10.04
C ASN A 411 -19.16 54.95 -11.23
N ASP A 412 -20.34 55.57 -11.13
CA ASP A 412 -21.48 55.69 -12.05
C ASP A 412 -21.17 55.86 -13.54
N SER A 413 -22.00 55.24 -14.39
CA SER A 413 -22.88 55.93 -15.36
C SER A 413 -23.74 54.95 -16.19
N ALA A 414 -25.07 55.11 -16.10
CA ALA A 414 -26.09 54.61 -17.06
C ALA A 414 -26.17 55.56 -18.28
N PRO A 415 -26.97 55.35 -19.38
CA PRO A 415 -28.15 54.48 -19.59
C PRO A 415 -28.12 53.69 -20.95
N ALA A 416 -29.07 52.85 -21.40
CA ALA A 416 -30.49 53.10 -21.65
C ALA A 416 -31.24 51.86 -22.22
N ILE A 417 -32.50 51.64 -21.76
CA ILE A 417 -33.74 51.30 -22.52
C ILE A 417 -33.78 49.90 -23.19
N ARG A 418 -34.77 48.98 -23.02
CA ARG A 418 -36.24 49.08 -22.88
C ARG A 418 -36.80 47.76 -22.34
N THR A 419 -37.79 47.85 -21.46
CA THR A 419 -38.64 46.76 -20.95
C THR A 419 -39.86 46.57 -21.85
N THR A 420 -40.24 45.31 -22.10
CA THR A 420 -41.64 44.89 -22.28
C THR A 420 -41.85 43.56 -21.58
N ALA A 421 -42.82 43.53 -20.66
CA ALA A 421 -43.21 42.40 -19.84
C ALA A 421 -44.39 41.64 -20.46
N SER A 422 -44.50 40.33 -20.19
CA SER A 422 -45.78 39.68 -19.89
C SER A 422 -45.63 38.37 -19.10
N SER A 423 -46.11 38.45 -17.86
CA SER A 423 -46.86 37.50 -17.00
C SER A 423 -46.82 35.97 -17.17
N ASN A 424 -46.51 35.32 -16.04
CA ASN A 424 -47.17 34.17 -15.36
C ASN A 424 -47.31 32.83 -16.11
N THR A 425 -46.95 31.67 -15.54
CA THR A 425 -47.72 31.01 -14.46
C THR A 425 -46.92 29.86 -13.80
N THR A 426 -47.20 29.64 -12.52
CA THR A 426 -46.76 28.60 -11.57
C THR A 426 -46.92 27.13 -12.02
N GLY A 427 -46.01 26.25 -11.56
CA GLY A 427 -46.18 24.79 -11.62
C GLY A 427 -45.24 24.02 -10.69
N SER A 428 -45.79 23.54 -9.56
CA SER A 428 -45.18 22.61 -8.61
C SER A 428 -45.19 21.16 -9.13
N VAL A 429 -44.09 20.42 -8.99
CA VAL A 429 -43.96 19.02 -9.44
C VAL A 429 -44.26 18.04 -8.30
N THR A 430 -45.18 17.11 -8.57
CA THR A 430 -45.60 16.01 -7.67
C THR A 430 -44.91 14.69 -8.07
N ILE A 431 -44.55 13.88 -7.06
CA ILE A 431 -43.80 12.62 -7.11
C ILE A 431 -44.65 11.45 -7.63
N GLY A 432 -44.14 10.71 -8.62
CA GLY A 432 -44.80 9.55 -9.25
C GLY A 432 -44.46 8.19 -8.63
N ARG A 433 -45.48 7.32 -8.58
CA ARG A 433 -45.59 6.00 -7.92
C ARG A 433 -45.21 4.81 -8.83
N ARG A 434 -44.79 3.70 -8.21
CA ARG A 434 -44.59 2.31 -8.74
C ARG A 434 -45.73 1.77 -9.64
N PRO A 435 -45.45 0.85 -10.59
CA PRO A 435 -46.47 -0.02 -11.18
C PRO A 435 -46.57 -1.40 -10.48
N LYS A 436 -47.81 -1.95 -10.44
CA LYS A 436 -48.19 -3.28 -9.95
C LYS A 436 -48.31 -4.30 -11.10
N THR A 437 -48.03 -5.55 -10.72
CA THR A 437 -48.33 -6.87 -11.29
C THR A 437 -49.53 -7.04 -12.24
N LYS A 438 -49.39 -7.93 -13.24
CA LYS A 438 -50.49 -8.72 -13.83
C LYS A 438 -50.11 -10.21 -13.90
N ARG A 439 -51.03 -11.06 -13.42
CA ARG A 439 -51.12 -12.51 -13.69
C ARG A 439 -51.72 -12.73 -15.08
N GLY A 440 -51.32 -13.82 -15.73
CA GLY A 440 -52.00 -14.43 -16.87
C GLY A 440 -51.52 -15.87 -17.04
N THR A 441 -52.43 -16.80 -16.80
CA THR A 441 -52.39 -18.25 -17.04
C THR A 441 -52.41 -18.59 -18.52
N GLU A 442 -51.70 -19.63 -18.96
CA GLU A 442 -52.24 -20.68 -19.86
C GLU A 442 -51.30 -21.89 -19.99
N SER A 443 -51.93 -23.06 -20.05
CA SER A 443 -51.32 -24.39 -20.17
C SER A 443 -51.24 -24.82 -21.64
N ARG A 444 -50.12 -25.42 -22.04
CA ARG A 444 -50.06 -26.74 -22.71
C ARG A 444 -48.62 -27.22 -22.79
#